data_AF-A0A1Z5K338-F1
#
_entry.id   AF-A0A1Z5K338-F1
#
_cell.length_a   1.000
_cell.length_b   1.000
_cell.length_c   1.000
_cell.angle_alpha   90.00
_cell.angle_beta   90.00
_cell.angle_gamma   90.00
#
_symmetry.space_group_name_H-M   'P 1'
#
loop_
_entity.id
_entity.type
_entity.pdbx_description
1 polymer ?
#
loop_
_entity_poly.entity_id
_entity_poly.type
_entity_poly.pdbx_seq_one_letter_code
_entity_poly.pdbx_strand_id
1 'polypeptide(L)'
;MQHNQIRLFETEAEFHNVADEALETIQDTVDEMLEPKNIDYEINLASGVLTLKMRPHGTWVLNKQTPNRQIWWSSPLSGPKRFEFDPKDKLWFSTKDGLNLGRTLMQEIHHVYPEVTKRDLEL
;
A
#
# COMPACT_ATOMS: atom_id res chain seq x y z
N MET A 1 -17.78 -29.68 10.95
CA MET A 1 -17.34 -29.25 9.60
C MET A 1 -16.09 -28.40 9.78
N GLN A 2 -14.92 -28.96 9.46
CA GLN A 2 -13.66 -28.20 9.47
C GLN A 2 -13.75 -27.14 8.37
N HIS A 3 -13.81 -25.86 8.75
CA HIS A 3 -13.55 -24.79 7.81
C HIS A 3 -12.09 -24.96 7.38
N ASN A 4 -11.89 -25.44 6.15
CA ASN A 4 -10.57 -25.53 5.55
C ASN A 4 -10.07 -24.08 5.42
N GLN A 5 -9.24 -23.62 6.37
CA GLN A 5 -8.55 -22.35 6.24
C GLN A 5 -7.68 -22.47 5.00
N ILE A 6 -8.08 -21.82 3.91
CA ILE A 6 -7.19 -21.63 2.76
C ILE A 6 -6.00 -20.86 3.32
N ARG A 7 -4.85 -21.53 3.45
CA ARG A 7 -3.60 -20.84 3.73
C ARG A 7 -3.32 -19.95 2.52
N LEU A 8 -3.43 -18.63 2.70
CA LEU A 8 -3.13 -17.65 1.65
C LEU A 8 -1.66 -17.70 1.22
N PHE A 9 -0.79 -18.14 2.12
CA PHE A 9 0.64 -18.31 1.90
C PHE A 9 1.07 -19.66 2.48
N GLU A 10 1.87 -20.41 1.74
CA GLU A 10 2.41 -21.72 2.15
C GLU A 10 3.47 -21.57 3.23
N THR A 11 4.27 -20.50 3.18
CA THR A 11 5.36 -20.23 4.13
C THR A 11 5.36 -18.77 4.63
N GLU A 12 6.07 -18.51 5.73
CA GLU A 12 6.32 -17.13 6.19
C GLU A 12 7.19 -16.34 5.20
N ALA A 13 8.19 -17.00 4.59
CA ALA A 13 9.04 -16.38 3.58
C ALA A 13 8.25 -15.91 2.35
N GLU A 14 7.27 -16.68 1.89
CA GLU A 14 6.40 -16.29 0.78
C GLU A 14 5.60 -15.02 1.10
N PHE A 15 5.01 -14.94 2.30
CA PHE A 15 4.33 -13.73 2.74
C PHE A 15 5.29 -12.54 2.77
N HIS A 16 6.51 -12.74 3.28
CA HIS A 16 7.50 -11.67 3.32
C HIS A 16 7.82 -11.15 1.92
N ASN A 17 8.13 -12.04 0.98
CA ASN A 17 8.43 -11.64 -0.40
C ASN A 17 7.29 -10.84 -1.03
N VAL A 18 6.05 -11.34 -0.94
CA VAL A 18 4.88 -10.67 -1.56
C VAL A 18 4.53 -9.35 -0.87
N ALA A 19 4.71 -9.26 0.44
CA ALA A 19 4.46 -8.03 1.18
C ALA A 19 5.57 -6.99 0.95
N ASP A 20 6.82 -7.43 0.85
CA ASP A 20 7.97 -6.55 0.56
C ASP A 20 7.87 -5.98 -0.87
N GLU A 21 7.58 -6.83 -1.87
CA GLU A 21 7.32 -6.41 -3.25
C GLU A 21 6.20 -5.37 -3.33
N ALA A 22 5.13 -5.53 -2.54
CA ALA A 22 4.04 -4.55 -2.50
C ALA A 22 4.44 -3.21 -1.88
N LEU A 23 5.30 -3.20 -0.85
CA LEU A 23 5.80 -1.96 -0.24
C LEU A 23 6.80 -1.25 -1.16
N GLU A 24 7.68 -2.01 -1.83
CA GLU A 24 8.62 -1.51 -2.83
C GLU A 24 7.87 -0.90 -4.02
N THR A 25 6.87 -1.60 -4.56
CA THR A 25 6.03 -1.10 -5.66
C THR A 25 5.34 0.22 -5.28
N ILE A 26 4.85 0.35 -4.04
CA ILE A 26 4.23 1.60 -3.58
C ILE A 26 5.26 2.72 -3.49
N GLN A 27 6.48 2.42 -3.03
CA GLN A 27 7.55 3.40 -3.02
C GLN A 27 7.85 3.91 -4.43
N ASP A 28 8.12 3.00 -5.36
CA ASP A 28 8.42 3.35 -6.75
C ASP A 28 7.26 4.13 -7.39
N THR A 29 6.02 3.69 -7.18
CA THR A 29 4.83 4.37 -7.71
C THR A 29 4.68 5.79 -7.15
N VAL A 30 4.95 6.00 -5.86
CA VAL A 30 4.88 7.34 -5.26
C VAL A 30 5.96 8.24 -5.85
N ASP A 31 7.18 7.74 -6.00
CA ASP A 31 8.28 8.51 -6.57
C ASP A 31 7.96 8.92 -8.02
N GLU A 32 7.50 7.97 -8.83
CA GLU A 32 7.07 8.21 -10.22
C GLU A 32 5.92 9.23 -10.33
N MET A 33 4.98 9.24 -9.38
CA MET A 33 3.86 10.17 -9.35
C MET A 33 4.25 11.59 -8.94
N LEU A 34 5.16 11.71 -7.96
CA LEU A 34 5.41 12.97 -7.26
C LEU A 34 6.68 13.70 -7.74
N GLU A 35 7.75 12.98 -8.11
CA GLU A 35 8.99 13.60 -8.58
C GLU A 35 8.79 14.51 -9.82
N PRO A 36 8.08 14.08 -10.89
CA PRO A 36 7.92 14.91 -12.09
C PRO A 36 7.12 16.19 -11.86
N LYS A 37 6.35 16.24 -10.76
CA LYS A 37 5.56 17.40 -10.35
C LYS A 37 6.33 18.34 -9.42
N ASN A 38 7.56 17.99 -9.05
CA ASN A 38 8.41 18.74 -8.12
C ASN A 38 7.71 18.97 -6.77
N ILE A 39 6.96 17.96 -6.31
CA ILE A 39 6.30 17.94 -5.01
C ILE A 39 7.34 17.62 -3.94
N ASP A 40 7.30 18.32 -2.80
CA ASP A 40 8.16 18.03 -1.65
C ASP A 40 7.56 16.90 -0.81
N TYR A 41 8.20 15.74 -0.84
CA TYR A 41 7.82 14.57 -0.05
C TYR A 41 9.06 13.81 0.45
N GLU A 42 8.90 13.04 1.53
CA GLU A 42 9.94 12.17 2.07
C GLU A 42 9.40 10.74 2.15
N ILE A 43 10.14 9.79 1.57
CA ILE A 43 9.81 8.37 1.57
C ILE A 43 10.90 7.57 2.28
N ASN A 44 10.52 6.64 3.14
CA ASN A 44 11.47 5.75 3.82
C ASN A 44 10.87 4.35 4.01
N LEU A 45 11.46 3.34 3.37
CA LEU A 45 11.16 1.92 3.56
C LEU A 45 12.25 1.27 4.41
N ALA A 46 11.91 0.87 5.63
CA ALA A 46 12.83 0.19 6.52
C ALA A 46 12.12 -0.84 7.41
N SER A 47 12.72 -2.03 7.54
CA SER A 47 12.23 -3.09 8.44
C SER A 47 10.75 -3.45 8.24
N GLY A 48 10.27 -3.47 7.00
CA GLY A 48 8.88 -3.76 6.66
C GLY A 48 7.90 -2.62 6.94
N VAL A 49 8.40 -1.41 7.19
CA VAL A 49 7.60 -0.20 7.39
C VAL A 49 7.93 0.82 6.32
N LEU A 50 6.94 1.20 5.51
CA LEU A 50 7.01 2.32 4.57
C LEU A 50 6.39 3.56 5.21
N THR A 51 7.16 4.64 5.30
CA THR A 51 6.69 5.94 5.80
C THR A 51 6.72 6.96 4.67
N LEU A 52 5.58 7.58 4.38
CA LEU A 52 5.43 8.65 3.39
C LEU A 52 5.05 9.94 4.10
N LYS A 53 5.92 10.94 4.09
CA LYS A 53 5.61 12.28 4.61
C LYS A 53 5.34 13.20 3.44
N MET A 54 4.10 13.66 3.33
CA MET A 54 3.65 14.56 2.27
C MET A 54 3.18 15.85 2.94
N ARG A 55 4.06 16.85 3.05
CA ARG A 55 3.74 18.11 3.75
C ARG A 55 2.94 19.02 2.81
N PRO A 56 1.90 19.73 3.30
CA PRO A 56 1.37 19.78 4.66
C PRO A 56 0.30 18.71 4.97
N HIS A 57 0.07 17.75 4.07
CA HIS A 57 -1.07 16.83 4.08
C HIS A 57 -0.98 15.69 5.12
N GLY A 58 0.20 15.40 5.64
CA GLY A 58 0.39 14.49 6.77
C GLY A 58 1.41 13.39 6.52
N THR A 59 1.25 12.27 7.22
CA THR A 59 2.16 11.12 7.13
C THR A 59 1.37 9.83 7.02
N TRP A 60 1.65 9.08 5.97
CA TRP A 60 1.14 7.75 5.75
C TRP A 60 2.16 6.74 6.24
N VAL A 61 1.68 5.69 6.88
CA VAL A 61 2.54 4.59 7.32
C VAL A 61 1.91 3.29 6.87
N LEU A 62 2.64 2.54 6.05
CA LEU A 62 2.30 1.16 5.73
C LEU A 62 3.23 0.22 6.49
N ASN A 63 2.69 -0.85 7.03
CA ASN A 63 3.47 -1.82 7.80
C ASN A 63 3.10 -3.25 7.41
N LYS A 64 4.12 -4.07 7.17
CA LYS A 64 4.01 -5.52 7.04
C LYS A 64 3.70 -6.14 8.41
N GLN A 65 2.48 -6.61 8.59
CA GLN A 65 2.04 -7.23 9.84
C GLN A 65 2.14 -8.75 9.77
N THR A 66 3.33 -9.29 10.05
CA THR A 66 3.66 -10.72 9.96
C THR A 66 2.70 -11.66 10.69
N PRO A 67 2.31 -11.41 11.96
CA PRO A 67 1.43 -12.34 12.68
C PRO A 67 0.07 -12.52 12.01
N ASN A 68 -0.42 -11.48 11.31
CA ASN A 68 -1.72 -11.50 10.64
C ASN A 68 -1.61 -11.77 9.14
N ARG A 69 -0.39 -11.81 8.57
CA ARG A 69 -0.13 -11.89 7.13
C ARG A 69 -0.88 -10.81 6.33
N GLN A 70 -0.83 -9.57 6.84
CA GLN A 70 -1.53 -8.41 6.31
C GLN A 70 -0.56 -7.26 6.03
N ILE A 71 -0.99 -6.33 5.18
CA ILE A 71 -0.43 -4.97 5.13
C ILE A 71 -1.38 -4.04 5.88
N TRP A 72 -0.86 -3.26 6.80
CA TRP A 72 -1.62 -2.25 7.53
C TRP A 72 -1.32 -0.87 6.97
N TRP A 73 -2.34 -0.06 6.76
CA TRP A 73 -2.27 1.27 6.20
C TRP A 73 -2.81 2.27 7.22
N SER A 74 -1.97 3.22 7.63
CA SER A 74 -2.34 4.34 8.48
C SER A 74 -2.33 5.60 7.63
N SER A 75 -3.50 6.20 7.41
CA SER A 75 -3.66 7.41 6.62
C SER A 75 -4.24 8.57 7.44
N PRO A 76 -3.74 9.80 7.24
CA PRO A 76 -4.35 10.99 7.81
C PRO A 76 -5.74 11.30 7.21
N LEU A 77 -6.09 10.72 6.06
CA LEU A 77 -7.36 10.94 5.37
C LEU A 77 -8.42 9.90 5.74
N SER A 78 -8.08 8.62 5.61
CA SER A 78 -9.04 7.52 5.72
C SER A 78 -8.92 6.71 7.02
N GLY A 79 -7.93 7.02 7.85
CA GLY A 79 -7.61 6.31 9.07
C GLY A 79 -7.01 4.92 8.79
N PRO A 80 -7.08 3.99 9.77
CA PRO A 80 -6.49 2.67 9.62
C PRO A 80 -7.28 1.78 8.65
N LYS A 81 -6.56 1.07 7.78
CA LYS A 81 -7.06 -0.04 6.96
C LYS A 81 -6.14 -1.25 7.08
N ARG A 82 -6.72 -2.44 6.88
CA ARG A 82 -6.00 -3.72 6.85
C ARG A 82 -6.24 -4.36 5.50
N PHE A 83 -5.18 -4.82 4.88
CA PHE A 83 -5.22 -5.44 3.57
C PHE A 83 -4.84 -6.91 3.66
N GLU A 84 -5.65 -7.75 3.02
CA GLU A 84 -5.43 -9.19 2.86
C GLU A 84 -5.10 -9.48 1.40
N PHE A 85 -4.16 -10.40 1.18
CA PHE A 85 -3.74 -10.78 -0.17
C PHE A 85 -4.75 -11.76 -0.79
N ASP A 86 -5.19 -11.47 -2.01
CA ASP A 86 -5.92 -12.42 -2.84
C ASP A 86 -4.94 -13.07 -3.84
N PRO A 87 -4.65 -14.39 -3.71
CA PRO A 87 -3.74 -15.09 -4.60
C PRO A 87 -4.28 -15.24 -6.03
N LYS A 88 -5.59 -15.08 -6.26
CA LYS A 88 -6.18 -15.15 -7.62
C LYS A 88 -5.84 -13.93 -8.43
N ASP A 89 -6.08 -12.75 -7.85
CA ASP A 89 -5.82 -11.46 -8.50
C ASP A 89 -4.37 -10.99 -8.29
N LYS A 90 -3.65 -11.62 -7.36
CA LYS A 90 -2.32 -11.22 -6.89
C LYS A 90 -2.29 -9.77 -6.39
N LEU A 91 -3.33 -9.39 -5.67
CA LEU A 91 -3.53 -8.03 -5.16
C LEU A 91 -3.89 -8.04 -3.67
N TRP A 92 -3.59 -6.93 -3.01
CA TRP A 92 -3.93 -6.68 -1.62
C TRP A 92 -5.25 -5.91 -1.55
N PHE A 93 -6.26 -6.46 -0.88
CA PHE A 93 -7.60 -5.88 -0.75
C PHE A 93 -7.93 -5.48 0.67
N SER A 94 -8.50 -4.28 0.83
CA SER A 94 -8.94 -3.75 2.11
C SER A 94 -10.12 -4.55 2.66
N THR A 95 -10.00 -5.02 3.90
CA THR A 95 -11.08 -5.73 4.60
C THR A 95 -12.24 -4.83 5.02
N LYS A 96 -12.10 -3.51 4.87
CA LYS A 96 -13.10 -2.51 5.26
C LYS A 96 -14.01 -2.10 4.10
N ASP A 97 -13.44 -1.88 2.92
CA ASP A 97 -14.13 -1.28 1.77
C ASP A 97 -13.93 -2.03 0.45
N GLY A 98 -13.13 -3.11 0.44
CA GLY A 98 -12.89 -3.95 -0.74
C GLY A 98 -12.04 -3.30 -1.83
N LEU A 99 -11.51 -2.08 -1.60
CA LEU A 99 -10.59 -1.45 -2.54
C LEU A 99 -9.21 -2.12 -2.45
N ASN A 100 -8.55 -2.28 -3.59
CA ASN A 100 -7.17 -2.75 -3.57
C ASN A 100 -6.20 -1.64 -3.12
N LEU A 101 -5.00 -2.06 -2.70
CA LEU A 101 -3.97 -1.20 -2.12
C LEU A 101 -3.55 -0.08 -3.07
N GLY A 102 -3.29 -0.38 -4.35
CA GLY A 102 -2.95 0.62 -5.36
C GLY A 102 -4.08 1.61 -5.63
N ARG A 103 -5.34 1.14 -5.68
CA ARG A 103 -6.53 2.02 -5.79
C ARG A 103 -6.65 2.96 -4.60
N THR A 104 -6.37 2.47 -3.39
CA THR A 104 -6.36 3.30 -2.18
C THR A 104 -5.28 4.36 -2.25
N LEU A 105 -4.04 3.99 -2.62
CA LEU A 105 -2.94 4.92 -2.82
C LEU A 105 -3.31 6.01 -3.82
N MET A 106 -3.74 5.65 -5.02
CA MET A 106 -4.09 6.61 -6.08
C MET A 106 -5.18 7.59 -5.65
N GLN A 107 -6.22 7.10 -4.96
CA GLN A 107 -7.29 7.96 -4.46
C GLN A 107 -6.79 8.96 -3.43
N GLU A 108 -5.93 8.53 -2.51
CA GLU A 108 -5.40 9.40 -1.47
C GLU A 108 -4.38 10.41 -2.02
N ILE A 109 -3.50 9.99 -2.93
CA ILE A 109 -2.57 10.90 -3.63
C ILE A 109 -3.34 11.93 -4.44
N HIS A 110 -4.30 11.52 -5.27
CA HIS A 110 -5.10 12.47 -6.07
C HIS A 110 -5.94 13.41 -5.20
N HIS A 111 -6.34 12.99 -4.00
CA HIS A 111 -7.06 13.85 -3.06
C HIS A 111 -6.19 15.00 -2.55
N VAL A 112 -4.89 14.76 -2.31
CA VAL A 112 -3.96 15.78 -1.81
C VAL A 112 -3.27 16.57 -2.90
N TYR A 113 -3.03 15.93 -4.06
CA TYR A 113 -2.37 16.49 -5.24
C TYR A 113 -3.25 16.24 -6.48
N PRO A 114 -4.31 17.04 -6.70
CA PRO A 114 -5.22 16.87 -7.84
C PRO A 114 -4.55 16.98 -9.22
N GLU A 115 -3.38 17.62 -9.29
CA GLU A 115 -2.50 17.73 -10.47
C GLU A 115 -1.83 16.41 -10.86
N VAL A 116 -1.81 15.43 -9.96
CA VAL A 116 -1.39 14.06 -10.25
C VAL A 116 -2.61 13.32 -10.83
N THR A 117 -2.53 13.01 -12.11
CA THR A 117 -3.63 12.47 -12.90
C THR A 117 -3.43 11.00 -13.22
N LYS A 118 -4.51 10.29 -13.58
CA LYS A 118 -4.44 8.89 -14.03
C LYS A 118 -3.55 8.68 -15.26
N ARG A 119 -3.31 9.74 -16.06
CA ARG A 119 -2.45 9.66 -17.24
C ARG A 119 -0.97 9.59 -16.86
N ASP A 120 -0.61 10.04 -15.65
CA ASP A 120 0.73 9.90 -15.10
C ASP A 120 1.05 8.44 -14.68
N LEU A 121 0.14 7.48 -14.94
CA LEU A 121 0.23 6.06 -14.54
C LEU A 121 0.10 5.07 -15.72
N GLU A 122 0.05 5.55 -16.96
CA GLU A 122 0.07 4.69 -18.14
C GLU A 122 1.54 4.31 -18.47
N LEU A 123 1.99 3.18 -17.92
CA LEU A 123 2.96 2.30 -18.59
C LEU A 123 2.20 1.32 -19.49
#